data_AF-A0A256JNH7-F1
#
_entry.id   AF-A0A256JNH7-F1
#
_cell.length_a   1.000
_cell.length_b   1.000
_cell.length_c   1.000
_cell.angle_alpha   90.00
_cell.angle_beta   90.00
_cell.angle_gamma   90.00
#
_symmetry.space_group_name_H-M   'P 1'
#
loop_
_entity.id
_entity.type
_entity.pdbx_description
1 polymer ?
#
loop_
_entity_poly.entity_id
_entity_poly.type
_entity_poly.pdbx_seq_one_letter_code
_entity_poly.pdbx_strand_id
1 'polypeptide(L)'
;MFVDLQKPEWSERQFDRIEEVCENHPDVPVIFYTDEMGPAAELTEERLDSRTLHITNDVLSRAQPAEPESGESDLTTQERLITSGDIEIHQFSVTDDELGQLITELIDLKNRCQNRDLAYVEVARVFNRLTKQPFRPKYWSRIVGSNAFYDDVPGYIDRIETRADNIDSGSDLLYTYARKANEVQGHLNDNHVLQNTVLNAIQRAGEDDSPSRFVVKNSAERDALRLAATDTGNTIPEHVEIIERSDVTPIPNMRYVFLYPPYNDDYVYEFPPSNQVAFIHNSLWARYVRKSAVSATEGITVSHDSTSIGRSGTGGDVDDHVFDIDTLESDIEGYLQSANFGGMLSESSPDDGQSGKADSGSSEQSVVFQFGNGESRSFSPGGIVTVYDAGKARISRKRAENVDEGEDVLLLDSVAGDLYDVLLESAHKRETVRAHEETVENWRGVLKRGREREDMDYSDVVEALQERGSDIESWHSVRAWEKGRYMGPLDEGDCRRIFHIFRPELEGALLEQFHEQVWKAMKHLRLLHRRMGRNVRRAVEAEFNPATSSEFGGDVNKRMIKNISQNIERQTVTRIVRTDDT
;
A
#
# COMPACT_ATOMS: atom_id res chain seq x y z
N MET A 1 -13.66 -4.64 -28.36
CA MET A 1 -12.20 -4.57 -28.21
C MET A 1 -11.87 -4.74 -26.73
N PHE A 2 -10.84 -5.52 -26.40
CA PHE A 2 -10.38 -5.70 -25.01
C PHE A 2 -9.04 -5.00 -24.86
N VAL A 3 -8.91 -4.17 -23.82
CA VAL A 3 -7.69 -3.42 -23.49
C VAL A 3 -7.28 -3.79 -22.08
N ASP A 4 -6.11 -4.39 -21.95
CA ASP A 4 -5.53 -4.80 -20.67
C ASP A 4 -4.69 -3.66 -20.08
N LEU A 5 -5.25 -2.94 -19.12
CA LEU A 5 -4.61 -1.79 -18.48
C LEU A 5 -3.44 -2.19 -17.56
N GLN A 6 -3.25 -3.49 -17.29
CA GLN A 6 -2.07 -3.98 -16.57
C GLN A 6 -0.80 -3.90 -17.45
N LYS A 7 -0.95 -3.80 -18.77
CA LYS A 7 0.19 -3.71 -19.68
C LYS A 7 0.80 -2.30 -19.67
N PRO A 8 2.14 -2.18 -19.63
CA PRO A 8 2.81 -0.88 -19.60
C PRO A 8 2.46 0.07 -20.76
N GLU A 9 2.14 -0.50 -21.93
CA GLU A 9 1.72 0.23 -23.13
C GLU A 9 0.39 0.98 -22.97
N TRP A 10 -0.46 0.56 -22.02
CA TRP A 10 -1.73 1.20 -21.69
C TRP A 10 -1.66 2.00 -20.38
N SER A 11 -0.45 2.37 -19.94
CA SER A 11 -0.23 3.18 -18.74
C SER A 11 -0.75 4.62 -18.89
N GLU A 12 -0.93 5.32 -17.76
CA GLU A 12 -1.34 6.74 -17.69
C GLU A 12 -0.57 7.65 -18.65
N ARG A 13 0.72 7.40 -18.86
CA ARG A 13 1.56 8.21 -19.75
C ARG A 13 1.18 8.11 -21.22
N GLN A 14 0.49 7.04 -21.61
CA GLN A 14 0.03 6.79 -22.98
C GLN A 14 -1.50 6.79 -23.08
N PHE A 15 -2.19 7.34 -22.07
CA PHE A 15 -3.65 7.33 -22.01
C PHE A 15 -4.30 8.01 -23.22
N ASP A 16 -3.66 9.05 -23.78
CA ASP A 16 -4.15 9.71 -24.99
C ASP A 16 -4.28 8.75 -26.19
N ARG A 17 -3.50 7.65 -26.23
CA ARG A 17 -3.67 6.59 -27.24
C ARG A 17 -4.94 5.78 -27.02
N ILE A 18 -5.33 5.57 -25.76
CA ILE A 18 -6.58 4.88 -25.42
C ILE A 18 -7.76 5.73 -25.90
N GLU A 19 -7.71 7.03 -25.64
CA GLU A 19 -8.72 7.96 -26.14
C GLU A 19 -8.77 8.00 -27.65
N GLU A 20 -7.62 8.14 -28.32
CA GLU A 20 -7.53 8.14 -29.78
C GLU A 20 -8.14 6.85 -30.37
N VAL A 21 -7.90 5.69 -29.75
CA VAL A 21 -8.48 4.42 -30.19
C VAL A 21 -10.01 4.42 -30.00
N CYS A 22 -10.52 4.93 -28.88
CA CYS A 22 -11.96 5.04 -28.64
C CYS A 22 -12.64 6.05 -29.58
N GLU A 23 -12.00 7.19 -29.85
CA GLU A 23 -12.49 8.23 -30.76
C GLU A 23 -12.50 7.77 -32.22
N ASN A 24 -11.47 7.03 -32.65
CA ASN A 24 -11.38 6.49 -34.01
C ASN A 24 -12.33 5.29 -34.24
N HIS A 25 -12.83 4.67 -33.17
CA HIS A 25 -13.71 3.50 -33.23
C HIS A 25 -14.95 3.65 -32.34
N PRO A 26 -15.81 4.67 -32.58
CA PRO A 26 -16.93 4.99 -31.69
C PRO A 26 -18.01 3.90 -31.64
N ASP A 27 -18.11 3.07 -32.69
CA ASP A 27 -19.07 1.98 -32.77
C ASP A 27 -18.56 0.65 -32.19
N VAL A 28 -17.30 0.61 -31.73
CA VAL A 28 -16.69 -0.62 -31.19
C VAL A 28 -16.76 -0.57 -29.66
N PRO A 29 -17.51 -1.47 -29.01
CA PRO A 29 -17.51 -1.53 -27.54
C PRO A 29 -16.11 -1.90 -27.05
N VAL A 30 -15.57 -1.07 -26.15
CA VAL A 30 -14.25 -1.28 -25.53
C VAL A 30 -14.44 -1.75 -24.10
N ILE A 31 -13.78 -2.84 -23.75
CA ILE A 31 -13.75 -3.38 -22.40
C ILE A 31 -12.33 -3.21 -21.87
N PHE A 32 -12.21 -2.47 -20.78
CA PHE A 32 -10.96 -2.25 -20.08
C PHE A 32 -10.86 -3.25 -18.93
N TYR A 33 -9.72 -3.91 -18.82
CA TYR A 33 -9.43 -4.89 -17.77
C TYR A 33 -8.27 -4.41 -16.91
N THR A 34 -8.43 -4.53 -15.59
CA THR A 34 -7.39 -4.28 -14.59
C THR A 34 -7.69 -5.11 -13.35
N ASP A 35 -6.66 -5.50 -12.61
CA ASP A 35 -6.77 -6.18 -11.30
C ASP A 35 -6.97 -5.16 -10.17
N GLU A 36 -6.32 -4.00 -10.28
CA GLU A 36 -6.45 -2.88 -9.35
C GLU A 36 -6.86 -1.59 -10.05
N MET A 37 -7.55 -0.69 -9.35
CA MET A 37 -7.83 0.67 -9.84
C MET A 37 -6.56 1.51 -9.85
N GLY A 38 -5.77 1.34 -10.92
CA GLY A 38 -4.58 2.13 -11.20
C GLY A 38 -4.90 3.46 -11.94
N PRO A 39 -3.89 4.34 -12.11
CA PRO A 39 -4.08 5.64 -12.75
C PRO A 39 -4.71 5.58 -14.15
N ALA A 40 -4.36 4.56 -14.96
CA ALA A 40 -4.97 4.37 -16.28
C ALA A 40 -6.45 3.97 -16.19
N ALA A 41 -6.83 3.15 -15.21
CA ALA A 41 -8.21 2.75 -14.99
C ALA A 41 -9.06 3.93 -14.48
N GLU A 42 -8.51 4.71 -13.54
CA GLU A 42 -9.14 5.96 -13.09
C GLU A 42 -9.36 6.90 -14.28
N LEU A 43 -8.34 7.16 -15.11
CA LEU A 43 -8.49 8.00 -16.30
C LEU A 43 -9.52 7.48 -17.30
N THR A 44 -9.66 6.16 -17.44
CA THR A 44 -10.71 5.55 -18.26
C THR A 44 -12.10 5.91 -17.73
N GLU A 45 -12.31 5.77 -16.42
CA GLU A 45 -13.57 6.13 -15.76
C GLU A 45 -13.83 7.65 -15.73
N GLU A 46 -12.77 8.47 -15.63
CA GLU A 46 -12.90 9.93 -15.61
C GLU A 46 -13.16 10.53 -17.01
N ARG A 47 -12.39 10.09 -18.02
CA ARG A 47 -12.32 10.75 -19.33
C ARG A 47 -13.17 10.08 -20.40
N LEU A 48 -13.36 8.75 -20.31
CA LEU A 48 -14.12 7.98 -21.31
C LEU A 48 -15.54 7.62 -20.85
N ASP A 49 -15.97 8.13 -19.69
CA ASP A 49 -17.27 7.83 -19.05
C ASP A 49 -17.53 6.31 -18.98
N SER A 50 -16.47 5.51 -18.79
CA SER A 50 -16.57 4.06 -18.76
C SER A 50 -17.28 3.61 -17.50
N ARG A 51 -18.22 2.67 -17.61
CA ARG A 51 -18.88 2.07 -16.45
C ARG A 51 -18.03 0.96 -15.86
N THR A 52 -17.54 1.16 -14.64
CA THR A 52 -16.79 0.16 -13.89
C THR A 52 -17.71 -1.00 -13.48
N LEU A 53 -17.31 -2.22 -13.82
CA LEU A 53 -17.92 -3.46 -13.33
C LEU A 53 -16.91 -4.14 -12.41
N HIS A 54 -17.22 -4.18 -11.12
CA HIS A 54 -16.44 -4.96 -10.17
C HIS A 54 -16.83 -6.43 -10.30
N ILE A 55 -15.84 -7.28 -10.58
CA ILE A 55 -16.03 -8.72 -10.57
C ILE A 55 -15.98 -9.17 -9.11
N THR A 56 -17.15 -9.34 -8.51
CA THR A 56 -17.31 -9.91 -7.15
C THR A 56 -17.69 -11.38 -7.25
N ASN A 57 -17.64 -12.11 -6.14
CA ASN A 57 -18.10 -13.49 -6.11
C ASN A 57 -19.60 -13.65 -6.44
N ASP A 58 -20.46 -12.68 -6.08
CA ASP A 58 -21.88 -12.63 -6.47
C ASP A 58 -22.05 -12.45 -7.99
N VAL A 59 -21.13 -11.73 -8.65
CA VAL A 59 -21.12 -11.62 -10.11
C VAL A 59 -20.68 -12.93 -10.74
N LEU A 60 -19.60 -13.55 -10.23
CA LEU A 60 -19.09 -14.83 -10.74
C LEU A 60 -20.06 -15.99 -10.50
N SER A 61 -20.78 -16.02 -9.38
CA SER A 61 -21.72 -17.10 -9.05
C SER A 61 -22.91 -17.20 -10.00
N ARG A 62 -23.18 -16.12 -10.75
CA ARG A 62 -24.24 -16.05 -11.76
C ARG A 62 -23.76 -16.48 -13.16
N ALA A 63 -22.44 -16.68 -13.33
CA ALA A 63 -21.89 -17.14 -14.59
C ALA A 63 -22.28 -18.59 -14.86
N GLN A 64 -22.34 -18.98 -16.14
CA GLN A 64 -22.50 -20.38 -16.52
C GLN A 64 -21.11 -21.01 -16.55
N PRO A 65 -20.81 -21.97 -15.64
CA PRO A 65 -19.47 -22.51 -15.55
C PRO A 65 -19.04 -23.13 -16.87
N ALA A 66 -17.89 -22.69 -17.37
CA ALA A 66 -17.25 -23.32 -18.51
C ALA A 66 -16.85 -24.77 -18.18
N GLU A 67 -16.88 -25.65 -19.17
CA GLU A 67 -16.33 -27.00 -19.01
C GLU A 67 -14.80 -26.92 -18.75
N PRO A 68 -14.25 -27.83 -17.94
CA PRO A 68 -12.82 -27.83 -17.65
C PRO A 68 -12.01 -28.12 -18.91
N GLU A 69 -11.09 -27.22 -19.24
CA GLU A 69 -10.19 -27.34 -20.38
C GLU A 69 -8.73 -27.35 -19.93
N SER A 70 -7.85 -27.99 -20.70
CA SER A 70 -6.42 -28.02 -20.38
C SER A 70 -5.80 -26.63 -20.64
N GLY A 71 -5.15 -26.06 -19.62
CA GLY A 71 -4.51 -24.74 -19.71
C GLY A 71 -5.46 -23.57 -19.45
N GLU A 72 -6.56 -23.82 -18.74
CA GLU A 72 -7.49 -22.79 -18.30
C GLU A 72 -6.85 -21.75 -17.38
N SER A 73 -7.40 -20.52 -17.42
CA SER A 73 -6.92 -19.41 -16.60
C SER A 73 -7.34 -19.56 -15.14
N ASP A 74 -6.60 -18.91 -14.23
CA ASP A 74 -6.94 -18.87 -12.80
C ASP A 74 -8.37 -18.34 -12.58
N LEU A 75 -8.80 -17.34 -13.35
CA LEU A 75 -10.15 -16.79 -13.27
C LEU A 75 -11.23 -17.82 -13.64
N THR A 76 -11.00 -18.62 -14.70
CA THR A 76 -11.91 -19.70 -15.11
C THR A 76 -12.01 -20.79 -14.05
N THR A 77 -10.88 -21.11 -13.43
CA THR A 77 -10.83 -22.06 -12.31
C THR A 77 -11.61 -21.52 -11.10
N GLN A 78 -11.42 -20.24 -10.77
CA GLN A 78 -12.11 -19.57 -9.67
C GLN A 78 -13.62 -19.48 -9.89
N GLU A 79 -14.06 -19.15 -11.10
CA GLU A 79 -15.48 -19.15 -11.48
C GLU A 79 -16.11 -20.52 -11.21
N ARG A 80 -15.45 -21.60 -11.64
CA ARG A 80 -15.94 -22.97 -11.41
C ARG A 80 -15.93 -23.38 -9.94
N LEU A 81 -14.94 -22.95 -9.17
CA LEU A 81 -14.92 -23.17 -7.72
C LEU A 81 -16.11 -22.49 -7.04
N ILE A 82 -16.41 -21.25 -7.40
CA ILE A 82 -17.52 -20.49 -6.81
C ILE A 82 -18.88 -21.05 -7.23
N THR A 83 -19.03 -21.43 -8.51
CA THR A 83 -20.30 -21.94 -9.06
C THR A 83 -20.60 -23.39 -8.67
N SER A 84 -19.60 -24.19 -8.31
CA SER A 84 -19.84 -25.57 -7.82
C SER A 84 -20.59 -25.59 -6.49
N GLY A 85 -20.41 -24.54 -5.66
CA GLY A 85 -21.11 -24.37 -4.38
C GLY A 85 -20.66 -25.30 -3.25
N ASP A 86 -19.60 -26.09 -3.48
CA ASP A 86 -19.06 -27.06 -2.51
C ASP A 86 -17.80 -26.51 -1.81
N ILE A 87 -17.85 -25.27 -1.31
CA ILE A 87 -16.69 -24.67 -0.62
C ILE A 87 -16.85 -24.86 0.89
N GLU A 88 -15.83 -25.42 1.51
CA GLU A 88 -15.71 -25.57 2.96
C GLU A 88 -14.61 -24.66 3.51
N ILE A 89 -14.98 -23.82 4.48
CA ILE A 89 -14.07 -22.97 5.24
C ILE A 89 -13.98 -23.47 6.68
N HIS A 90 -12.81 -23.98 7.04
CA HIS A 90 -12.50 -24.50 8.37
C HIS A 90 -11.68 -23.47 9.18
N GLN A 91 -12.08 -23.18 10.41
CA GLN A 91 -11.38 -22.24 11.30
C GLN A 91 -10.89 -22.95 12.55
N PHE A 92 -9.58 -22.99 12.74
CA PHE A 92 -8.90 -23.62 13.86
C PHE A 92 -8.32 -22.55 14.79
N SER A 93 -9.10 -22.14 15.79
CA SER A 93 -8.68 -21.13 16.76
C SER A 93 -7.87 -21.77 17.89
N VAL A 94 -6.60 -21.41 18.01
CA VAL A 94 -5.67 -21.97 19.00
C VAL A 94 -5.62 -21.11 20.26
N THR A 95 -5.91 -21.70 21.41
CA THR A 95 -5.92 -21.02 22.72
C THR A 95 -4.68 -21.41 23.54
N ASP A 96 -4.06 -20.42 24.15
CA ASP A 96 -3.01 -20.55 25.16
C ASP A 96 -3.45 -19.72 26.38
N ASP A 97 -3.78 -20.41 27.48
CA ASP A 97 -4.37 -19.79 28.68
C ASP A 97 -3.41 -18.80 29.36
N GLU A 98 -2.11 -19.09 29.35
CA GLU A 98 -1.07 -18.24 29.96
C GLU A 98 -0.84 -17.01 29.09
N LEU A 99 -0.74 -17.21 27.77
CA LEU A 99 -0.64 -16.12 26.80
C LEU A 99 -1.88 -15.21 26.83
N GLY A 100 -3.09 -15.77 27.02
CA GLY A 100 -4.33 -15.00 27.06
C GLY A 100 -4.34 -13.93 28.15
N GLN A 101 -3.73 -14.21 29.30
CA GLN A 101 -3.59 -13.22 30.38
C GLN A 101 -2.64 -12.09 29.99
N LEU A 102 -1.48 -12.44 29.43
CA LEU A 102 -0.47 -11.46 29.00
C LEU A 102 -0.96 -10.59 27.83
N ILE A 103 -1.64 -11.20 26.86
CA ILE A 103 -2.18 -10.51 25.69
C ILE A 103 -3.30 -9.55 26.08
N THR A 104 -4.15 -9.88 27.06
CA THR A 104 -5.23 -8.97 27.48
C THR A 104 -4.67 -7.64 27.99
N GLU A 105 -3.61 -7.67 28.79
CA GLU A 105 -2.92 -6.46 29.24
C GLU A 105 -2.20 -5.75 28.09
N LEU A 106 -1.58 -6.50 27.17
CA LEU A 106 -0.94 -5.93 25.98
C LEU A 106 -1.96 -5.21 25.07
N ILE A 107 -3.17 -5.74 24.91
CA ILE A 107 -4.27 -5.11 24.16
C ILE A 107 -4.70 -3.80 24.83
N ASP A 108 -4.89 -3.78 26.16
CA ASP A 108 -5.23 -2.55 26.87
C ASP A 108 -4.16 -1.47 26.67
N LEU A 109 -2.88 -1.84 26.84
CA LEU A 109 -1.75 -0.94 26.65
C LEU A 109 -1.67 -0.44 25.21
N LYS A 110 -1.82 -1.33 24.22
CA LYS A 110 -1.90 -0.99 22.80
C LYS A 110 -2.99 0.06 22.60
N ASN A 111 -4.23 -0.23 23.00
CA ASN A 111 -5.37 0.66 22.79
C ASN A 111 -5.15 2.02 23.48
N ARG A 112 -4.51 2.05 24.65
CA ARG A 112 -4.17 3.30 25.34
C ARG A 112 -3.08 4.09 24.62
N CYS A 113 -2.05 3.43 24.08
CA CYS A 113 -1.03 4.07 23.23
C CYS A 113 -1.69 4.66 21.98
N GLN A 114 -2.56 3.89 21.33
CA GLN A 114 -3.27 4.30 20.12
C GLN A 114 -4.21 5.49 20.37
N ASN A 115 -5.00 5.46 21.44
CA ASN A 115 -5.90 6.55 21.81
C ASN A 115 -5.16 7.87 22.16
N ARG A 116 -3.85 7.79 22.43
CA ARG A 116 -2.98 8.93 22.72
C ARG A 116 -2.03 9.28 21.58
N ASP A 117 -2.16 8.61 20.44
CA ASP A 117 -1.28 8.74 19.27
C ASP A 117 0.22 8.54 19.60
N LEU A 118 0.52 7.59 20.49
CA LEU A 118 1.88 7.31 20.95
C LEU A 118 2.47 6.13 20.18
N ALA A 119 3.52 6.41 19.38
CA ALA A 119 4.27 5.42 18.61
C ALA A 119 3.39 4.36 17.92
N TYR A 120 2.27 4.83 17.36
CA TYR A 120 1.16 3.99 16.90
C TYR A 120 1.59 2.84 16.00
N VAL A 121 2.52 3.11 15.08
CA VAL A 121 2.98 2.16 14.06
C VAL A 121 3.81 1.03 14.70
N GLU A 122 4.77 1.36 15.55
CA GLU A 122 5.67 0.40 16.20
C GLU A 122 4.89 -0.44 17.21
N VAL A 123 3.99 0.19 17.97
CA VAL A 123 3.06 -0.50 18.86
C VAL A 123 2.19 -1.49 18.08
N ALA A 124 1.64 -1.10 16.93
CA ALA A 124 0.84 -2.02 16.11
C ALA A 124 1.69 -3.15 15.52
N ARG A 125 2.91 -2.86 15.06
CA ARG A 125 3.84 -3.87 14.48
C ARG A 125 4.25 -4.93 15.50
N VAL A 126 4.64 -4.52 16.70
CA VAL A 126 4.97 -5.44 17.79
C VAL A 126 3.77 -6.32 18.13
N PHE A 127 2.58 -5.72 18.27
CA PHE A 127 1.36 -6.45 18.53
C PHE A 127 1.06 -7.49 17.44
N ASN A 128 1.08 -7.10 16.17
CA ASN A 128 0.84 -8.02 15.04
C ASN A 128 1.87 -9.15 15.01
N ARG A 129 3.15 -8.83 15.21
CA ARG A 129 4.25 -9.81 15.17
C ARG A 129 4.11 -10.86 16.27
N LEU A 130 3.70 -10.46 17.47
CA LEU A 130 3.48 -11.37 18.60
C LEU A 130 2.18 -12.18 18.51
N THR A 131 1.17 -11.69 17.80
CA THR A 131 -0.17 -12.29 17.81
C THR A 131 -0.56 -13.02 16.54
N LYS A 132 0.10 -12.76 15.41
CA LYS A 132 -0.25 -13.34 14.10
C LYS A 132 0.71 -14.43 13.62
N GLN A 133 1.93 -14.50 14.14
CA GLN A 133 2.95 -15.40 13.58
C GLN A 133 2.76 -16.85 14.01
N PRO A 134 2.95 -17.82 13.08
CA PRO A 134 2.78 -19.24 13.38
C PRO A 134 4.04 -19.89 13.98
N PHE A 135 5.02 -19.11 14.44
CA PHE A 135 6.29 -19.60 14.98
C PHE A 135 6.80 -18.69 16.10
N ARG A 136 7.72 -19.23 16.92
CA ARG A 136 8.34 -18.49 18.02
C ARG A 136 9.10 -17.25 17.50
N PRO A 137 8.98 -16.08 18.15
CA PRO A 137 9.66 -14.85 17.72
C PRO A 137 11.17 -14.98 17.50
N LYS A 138 11.86 -15.86 18.26
CA LYS A 138 13.29 -16.13 18.08
C LYS A 138 13.67 -16.64 16.68
N TYR A 139 12.76 -17.36 16.01
CA TYR A 139 13.01 -17.83 14.64
C TYR A 139 12.92 -16.68 13.64
N TRP A 140 11.96 -15.77 13.83
CA TRP A 140 11.90 -14.52 13.07
C TRP A 140 13.20 -13.72 13.21
N SER A 141 13.62 -13.43 14.45
CA SER A 141 14.85 -12.68 14.73
C SER A 141 16.09 -13.30 14.06
N ARG A 142 16.18 -14.63 13.99
CA ARG A 142 17.30 -15.32 13.32
C ARG A 142 17.29 -15.16 11.81
N ILE A 143 16.11 -15.12 11.19
CA ILE A 143 15.96 -14.92 9.75
C ILE A 143 16.19 -13.46 9.38
N VAL A 144 15.59 -12.52 10.13
CA VAL A 144 15.59 -11.10 9.76
C VAL A 144 16.70 -10.28 10.38
N GLY A 145 17.44 -10.79 11.38
CA GLY A 145 18.46 -10.02 12.11
C GLY A 145 19.63 -9.51 11.25
N SER A 146 19.71 -9.89 9.97
CA SER A 146 20.66 -9.35 8.98
C SER A 146 19.98 -8.71 7.77
N ASN A 147 18.64 -8.67 7.75
CA ASN A 147 17.83 -8.18 6.64
C ASN A 147 17.47 -6.70 6.87
N ALA A 148 17.84 -5.82 5.93
CA ALA A 148 17.57 -4.38 6.04
C ALA A 148 16.09 -4.00 5.89
N PHE A 149 15.23 -4.90 5.43
CA PHE A 149 13.81 -4.65 5.17
C PHE A 149 12.92 -4.99 6.37
N TYR A 150 13.42 -5.84 7.26
CA TYR A 150 12.63 -6.40 8.35
C TYR A 150 13.30 -6.13 9.67
N ASP A 151 12.57 -5.51 10.58
CA ASP A 151 12.97 -5.49 11.98
C ASP A 151 12.36 -6.68 12.74
N ASP A 152 13.07 -7.09 13.77
CA ASP A 152 12.60 -8.08 14.71
C ASP A 152 11.91 -7.43 15.92
N VAL A 153 11.29 -8.27 16.77
CA VAL A 153 10.56 -7.77 17.94
C VAL A 153 11.47 -6.94 18.88
N PRO A 154 12.71 -7.38 19.22
CA PRO A 154 13.66 -6.56 19.95
C PRO A 154 13.94 -5.20 19.30
N GLY A 155 14.18 -5.14 17.99
CA GLY A 155 14.41 -3.89 17.28
C GLY A 155 13.20 -2.96 17.29
N TYR A 156 11.98 -3.49 17.21
CA TYR A 156 10.77 -2.68 17.40
C TYR A 156 10.62 -2.15 18.83
N ILE A 157 10.94 -2.97 19.84
CA ILE A 157 10.90 -2.58 21.25
C ILE A 157 11.90 -1.45 21.52
N ASP A 158 13.14 -1.57 21.04
CA ASP A 158 14.19 -0.55 21.18
C ASP A 158 13.77 0.80 20.59
N ARG A 159 13.08 0.78 19.44
CA ARG A 159 12.49 2.01 18.86
C ARG A 159 11.34 2.59 19.66
N ILE A 160 10.51 1.76 20.30
CA ILE A 160 9.45 2.23 21.20
C ILE A 160 10.06 2.90 22.42
N GLU A 161 11.11 2.31 23.01
CA GLU A 161 11.85 2.86 24.14
C GLU A 161 12.56 4.17 23.76
N THR A 162 13.25 4.19 22.62
CA THR A 162 13.86 5.41 22.07
C THR A 162 12.83 6.51 21.85
N ARG A 163 11.61 6.18 21.40
CA ARG A 163 10.53 7.16 21.31
C ARG A 163 10.01 7.60 22.67
N ALA A 164 9.95 6.70 23.64
CA ALA A 164 9.57 7.02 25.02
C ALA A 164 10.54 8.04 25.63
N ASP A 165 11.83 7.96 25.34
CA ASP A 165 12.84 8.92 25.79
C ASP A 165 12.68 10.32 25.17
N ASN A 166 12.09 10.39 23.98
CA ASN A 166 11.98 11.62 23.20
C ASN A 166 10.62 12.33 23.36
N ILE A 167 9.75 11.89 24.26
CA ILE A 167 8.43 12.49 24.50
C ILE A 167 8.22 12.86 25.98
N ASP A 168 7.71 14.07 26.22
CA ASP A 168 7.46 14.57 27.58
C ASP A 168 6.22 13.94 28.24
N SER A 169 5.22 13.56 27.44
CA SER A 169 3.97 12.98 27.92
C SER A 169 3.71 11.63 27.26
N GLY A 170 3.46 10.60 28.06
CA GLY A 170 3.18 9.24 27.57
C GLY A 170 4.39 8.29 27.54
N SER A 171 5.57 8.76 27.93
CA SER A 171 6.79 7.94 28.06
C SER A 171 6.58 6.67 28.90
N ASP A 172 6.01 6.82 30.11
CA ASP A 172 5.70 5.69 31.00
C ASP A 172 4.81 4.63 30.35
N LEU A 173 3.87 5.06 29.50
CA LEU A 173 2.95 4.15 28.83
C LEU A 173 3.67 3.36 27.72
N LEU A 174 4.55 4.02 26.95
CA LEU A 174 5.38 3.34 25.95
C LEU A 174 6.36 2.37 26.59
N TYR A 175 7.01 2.75 27.70
CA TYR A 175 7.87 1.84 28.46
C TYR A 175 7.11 0.65 29.05
N THR A 176 5.89 0.89 29.55
CA THR A 176 5.04 -0.19 30.06
C THR A 176 4.62 -1.14 28.93
N TYR A 177 4.28 -0.59 27.76
CA TYR A 177 3.97 -1.37 26.57
C TYR A 177 5.18 -2.21 26.11
N ALA A 178 6.36 -1.60 25.95
CA ALA A 178 7.60 -2.25 25.57
C ALA A 178 7.95 -3.42 26.51
N ARG A 179 7.90 -3.19 27.82
CA ARG A 179 8.13 -4.24 28.83
C ARG A 179 7.13 -5.39 28.72
N LYS A 180 5.83 -5.09 28.55
CA LYS A 180 4.79 -6.12 28.41
C LYS A 180 4.94 -6.89 27.10
N ALA A 181 5.32 -6.22 26.01
CA ALA A 181 5.62 -6.87 24.74
C ALA A 181 6.82 -7.82 24.85
N ASN A 182 7.88 -7.42 25.57
CA ASN A 182 9.04 -8.28 25.83
C ASN A 182 8.66 -9.50 26.71
N GLU A 183 7.77 -9.32 27.69
CA GLU A 183 7.24 -10.42 28.50
C GLU A 183 6.46 -11.43 27.64
N VAL A 184 5.56 -10.94 26.76
CA VAL A 184 4.84 -11.78 25.79
C VAL A 184 5.82 -12.48 24.83
N GLN A 185 6.84 -11.78 24.33
CA GLN A 185 7.87 -12.37 23.49
C GLN A 185 8.62 -13.50 24.21
N GLY A 186 8.98 -13.29 25.48
CA GLY A 186 9.62 -14.29 26.33
C GLY A 186 8.75 -15.54 26.47
N HIS A 187 7.48 -15.36 26.85
CA HIS A 187 6.51 -16.45 26.93
C HIS A 187 6.43 -17.23 25.62
N LEU A 188 6.22 -16.54 24.50
CA LEU A 188 6.12 -17.16 23.19
C LEU A 188 7.42 -17.88 22.78
N ASN A 189 8.59 -17.41 23.19
CA ASN A 189 9.85 -18.10 22.90
C ASN A 189 10.03 -19.40 23.69
N ASP A 190 9.46 -19.47 24.89
CA ASP A 190 9.52 -20.63 25.77
C ASP A 190 8.41 -21.63 25.41
N ASN A 191 7.17 -21.15 25.31
CA ASN A 191 5.96 -21.90 25.03
C ASN A 191 5.09 -21.22 23.96
N HIS A 192 4.95 -21.87 22.81
CA HIS A 192 4.13 -21.34 21.71
C HIS A 192 3.18 -22.41 21.19
N VAL A 193 1.96 -22.44 21.76
CA VAL A 193 0.95 -23.45 21.42
C VAL A 193 0.59 -23.40 19.93
N LEU A 194 0.45 -22.21 19.35
CA LEU A 194 0.16 -22.05 17.91
C LEU A 194 1.24 -22.69 17.01
N GLN A 195 2.53 -22.48 17.27
CA GLN A 195 3.60 -23.14 16.51
C GLN A 195 3.49 -24.65 16.61
N ASN A 196 3.31 -25.18 17.82
CA ASN A 196 3.22 -26.63 18.00
C ASN A 196 2.00 -27.20 17.26
N THR A 197 0.86 -26.50 17.27
CA THR A 197 -0.34 -26.88 16.51
C THR A 197 -0.09 -26.85 15.00
N VAL A 198 0.56 -25.80 14.48
CA VAL A 198 0.89 -25.67 13.06
C VAL A 198 1.84 -26.79 12.61
N LEU A 199 2.92 -27.04 13.36
CA LEU A 199 3.85 -28.12 13.04
C LEU A 199 3.18 -29.50 13.10
N ASN A 200 2.31 -29.74 14.09
CA ASN A 200 1.51 -30.97 14.16
C ASN A 200 0.54 -31.10 12.98
N ALA A 201 -0.07 -29.99 12.53
CA ALA A 201 -0.95 -29.99 11.37
C ALA A 201 -0.17 -30.32 10.08
N ILE A 202 1.04 -29.78 9.92
CA ILE A 202 1.95 -30.12 8.82
C ILE A 202 2.30 -31.61 8.84
N GLN A 203 2.63 -32.18 10.01
CA GLN A 203 2.93 -33.62 10.13
C GLN A 203 1.71 -34.49 9.78
N ARG A 204 0.53 -34.15 10.28
CA ARG A 204 -0.73 -34.87 9.97
C ARG A 204 -1.12 -34.77 8.51
N ALA A 205 -0.90 -33.62 7.87
CA ALA A 205 -1.08 -33.49 6.43
C ALA A 205 -0.13 -34.44 5.67
N GLY A 206 1.04 -34.76 6.24
CA GLY A 206 1.95 -35.79 5.75
C GLY A 206 1.45 -37.23 5.86
N GLU A 207 0.47 -37.51 6.72
CA GLU A 207 -0.14 -38.82 6.88
C GLU A 207 -1.37 -39.00 5.95
N ASP A 208 -1.93 -37.89 5.49
CA ASP A 208 -3.03 -37.81 4.52
C ASP A 208 -2.43 -37.83 3.11
N ASP A 209 -2.91 -38.69 2.20
CA ASP A 209 -2.44 -38.71 0.80
C ASP A 209 -2.89 -37.46 0.01
N SER A 210 -3.71 -36.59 0.63
CA SER A 210 -4.22 -35.38 0.00
C SER A 210 -3.17 -34.26 -0.02
N PRO A 211 -2.89 -33.65 -1.18
CA PRO A 211 -1.92 -32.56 -1.26
C PRO A 211 -2.42 -31.34 -0.46
N SER A 212 -1.49 -30.72 0.26
CA SER A 212 -1.80 -29.61 1.17
C SER A 212 -0.79 -28.47 1.02
N ARG A 213 -1.29 -27.24 0.98
CA ARG A 213 -0.51 -26.00 0.90
C ARG A 213 -0.71 -25.16 2.15
N PHE A 214 0.35 -24.97 2.91
CA PHE A 214 0.37 -24.09 4.08
C PHE A 214 0.83 -22.70 3.65
N VAL A 215 -0.02 -21.70 3.82
CA VAL A 215 0.19 -20.34 3.32
C VAL A 215 0.71 -19.45 4.45
N VAL A 216 1.86 -18.83 4.22
CA VAL A 216 2.44 -17.80 5.08
C VAL A 216 2.45 -16.45 4.34
N LYS A 217 2.67 -15.34 5.06
CA LYS A 217 2.57 -14.02 4.41
C LYS A 217 3.66 -13.78 3.36
N ASN A 218 4.89 -14.19 3.66
CA ASN A 218 6.05 -13.89 2.83
C ASN A 218 7.20 -14.89 3.02
N SER A 219 8.26 -14.71 2.24
CA SER A 219 9.46 -15.56 2.23
C SER A 219 10.13 -15.66 3.61
N ALA A 220 10.21 -14.56 4.36
CA ALA A 220 10.82 -14.54 5.69
C ALA A 220 10.01 -15.37 6.71
N GLU A 221 8.67 -15.35 6.63
CA GLU A 221 7.82 -16.21 7.46
C GLU A 221 7.96 -17.68 7.06
N ARG A 222 8.09 -17.98 5.76
CA ARG A 222 8.33 -19.34 5.27
C ARG A 222 9.63 -19.90 5.84
N ASP A 223 10.69 -19.11 5.78
CA ASP A 223 12.02 -19.53 6.23
C ASP A 223 12.08 -19.65 7.76
N ALA A 224 11.39 -18.76 8.50
CA ALA A 224 11.28 -18.87 9.95
C ALA A 224 10.49 -20.12 10.37
N LEU A 225 9.42 -20.47 9.65
CA LEU A 225 8.64 -21.68 9.90
C LEU A 225 9.44 -22.95 9.58
N ARG A 226 10.18 -22.97 8.46
CA ARG A 226 11.10 -24.06 8.10
C ARG A 226 12.20 -24.26 9.14
N LEU A 227 12.78 -23.17 9.62
CA LEU A 227 13.77 -23.20 10.70
C LEU A 227 13.16 -23.75 11.99
N ALA A 228 11.94 -23.31 12.34
CA ALA A 228 11.21 -23.82 13.50
C ALA A 228 10.92 -25.33 13.40
N ALA A 229 10.51 -25.81 12.23
CA ALA A 229 10.30 -27.25 11.99
C ALA A 229 11.61 -28.03 12.18
N THR A 230 12.70 -27.56 11.57
CA THR A 230 14.03 -28.20 11.65
C THR A 230 14.55 -28.28 13.08
N ASP A 231 14.52 -27.16 13.81
CA ASP A 231 15.03 -27.09 15.19
C ASP A 231 14.17 -27.90 16.19
N THR A 232 12.92 -28.19 15.85
CA THR A 232 12.02 -29.03 16.65
C THR A 232 12.03 -30.51 16.24
N GLY A 233 12.85 -30.88 15.25
CA GLY A 233 12.96 -32.26 14.75
C GLY A 233 11.82 -32.71 13.85
N ASN A 234 11.02 -31.78 13.33
CA ASN A 234 9.97 -32.04 12.36
C ASN A 234 10.51 -31.95 10.92
N THR A 235 10.04 -32.83 10.04
CA THR A 235 10.35 -32.80 8.61
C THR A 235 9.11 -32.39 7.82
N ILE A 236 9.24 -31.47 6.87
CA ILE A 236 8.11 -31.13 5.98
C ILE A 236 7.92 -32.30 5.01
N PRO A 237 6.73 -32.95 4.98
CA PRO A 237 6.45 -34.08 4.07
C PRO A 237 6.54 -33.69 2.59
N GLU A 238 6.81 -34.65 1.71
CA GLU A 238 7.05 -34.38 0.27
C GLU A 238 5.83 -33.79 -0.46
N HIS A 239 4.61 -34.17 -0.09
CA HIS A 239 3.36 -33.66 -0.67
C HIS A 239 2.75 -32.46 0.08
N VAL A 240 3.49 -31.92 1.06
CA VAL A 240 3.11 -30.72 1.81
C VAL A 240 4.01 -29.58 1.41
N GLU A 241 3.41 -28.50 0.91
CA GLU A 241 4.14 -27.31 0.49
C GLU A 241 3.90 -26.16 1.48
N ILE A 242 4.95 -25.39 1.78
CA ILE A 242 4.80 -24.09 2.46
C ILE A 242 5.04 -23.01 1.41
N ILE A 243 3.98 -22.27 1.08
CA ILE A 243 3.97 -21.25 0.02
C ILE A 243 3.72 -19.86 0.59
N GLU A 244 4.09 -18.84 -0.18
CA GLU A 244 3.82 -17.45 0.16
C GLU A 244 2.41 -17.06 -0.28
N ARG A 245 1.85 -16.00 0.31
CA ARG A 245 0.54 -15.47 -0.08
C ARG A 245 0.50 -15.11 -1.57
N SER A 246 1.58 -14.55 -2.11
CA SER A 246 1.71 -14.18 -3.52
C SER A 246 1.66 -15.37 -4.47
N ASP A 247 1.93 -16.59 -3.98
CA ASP A 247 1.99 -17.81 -4.78
C ASP A 247 0.68 -18.60 -4.72
N VAL A 248 -0.35 -18.05 -4.05
CA VAL A 248 -1.67 -18.69 -3.96
C VAL A 248 -2.38 -18.58 -5.29
N THR A 249 -2.60 -19.72 -5.94
CA THR A 249 -3.40 -19.86 -7.16
C THR A 249 -4.61 -20.76 -6.93
N PRO A 250 -5.70 -20.57 -7.68
CA PRO A 250 -6.89 -21.42 -7.54
C PRO A 250 -6.59 -22.84 -8.02
N ILE A 251 -6.68 -23.83 -7.12
CA ILE A 251 -6.49 -25.25 -7.42
C ILE A 251 -7.61 -26.04 -6.74
N PRO A 252 -8.57 -26.61 -7.50
CA PRO A 252 -9.63 -27.43 -6.93
C PRO A 252 -9.09 -28.67 -6.22
N ASN A 253 -9.73 -29.06 -5.12
CA ASN A 253 -9.39 -30.23 -4.30
C ASN A 253 -8.01 -30.16 -3.61
N MET A 254 -7.34 -29.01 -3.66
CA MET A 254 -6.14 -28.74 -2.87
C MET A 254 -6.54 -28.20 -1.49
N ARG A 255 -5.97 -28.72 -0.40
CA ARG A 255 -6.21 -28.14 0.92
C ARG A 255 -5.32 -26.92 1.12
N TYR A 256 -5.90 -25.73 1.15
CA TYR A 256 -5.18 -24.50 1.51
C TYR A 256 -5.32 -24.21 3.01
N VAL A 257 -4.20 -24.06 3.72
CA VAL A 257 -4.16 -23.79 5.16
C VAL A 257 -3.43 -22.49 5.42
N PHE A 258 -4.17 -21.41 5.69
CA PHE A 258 -3.61 -20.10 6.01
C PHE A 258 -3.15 -20.06 7.47
N LEU A 259 -1.89 -19.67 7.67
CA LEU A 259 -1.19 -19.68 8.96
C LEU A 259 -1.14 -18.32 9.67
N TYR A 260 -1.89 -17.36 9.14
CA TYR A 260 -2.10 -16.03 9.70
C TYR A 260 -3.58 -15.68 9.53
N PRO A 261 -4.13 -14.72 10.29
CA PRO A 261 -5.43 -14.15 9.99
C PRO A 261 -5.31 -13.18 8.79
N PRO A 262 -5.84 -13.53 7.59
CA PRO A 262 -5.81 -12.63 6.45
C PRO A 262 -6.65 -11.38 6.69
N TYR A 263 -6.31 -10.31 5.96
CA TYR A 263 -6.92 -9.00 6.11
C TYR A 263 -8.34 -8.95 5.55
N ASN A 264 -9.14 -7.94 5.94
CA ASN A 264 -10.54 -7.88 5.51
C ASN A 264 -10.68 -7.64 4.01
N ASP A 265 -9.72 -6.95 3.41
CA ASP A 265 -9.60 -6.69 1.98
C ASP A 265 -8.79 -7.79 1.25
N ASP A 266 -8.38 -8.84 1.96
CA ASP A 266 -7.70 -9.97 1.34
C ASP A 266 -8.71 -10.76 0.49
N TYR A 267 -8.44 -10.80 -0.82
CA TYR A 267 -9.25 -11.48 -1.81
C TYR A 267 -9.44 -12.97 -1.47
N VAL A 268 -8.60 -13.57 -0.63
CA VAL A 268 -8.74 -14.97 -0.21
C VAL A 268 -10.10 -15.30 0.42
N TYR A 269 -10.73 -14.35 1.09
CA TYR A 269 -12.06 -14.58 1.68
C TYR A 269 -13.16 -14.51 0.62
N GLU A 270 -13.05 -13.58 -0.34
CA GLU A 270 -14.04 -13.39 -1.40
C GLU A 270 -13.91 -14.44 -2.51
N PHE A 271 -12.67 -14.82 -2.81
CA PHE A 271 -12.26 -15.79 -3.82
C PHE A 271 -11.43 -16.92 -3.17
N PRO A 272 -12.09 -17.89 -2.52
CA PRO A 272 -11.42 -19.06 -1.96
C PRO A 272 -10.62 -19.80 -3.03
N PRO A 273 -9.32 -20.07 -2.83
CA PRO A 273 -8.46 -20.69 -3.85
C PRO A 273 -8.75 -22.19 -4.07
N SER A 274 -9.68 -22.77 -3.31
CA SER A 274 -10.08 -24.17 -3.40
C SER A 274 -11.43 -24.39 -2.72
N ASN A 275 -11.99 -25.58 -2.91
CA ASN A 275 -13.14 -26.08 -2.15
C ASN A 275 -12.79 -26.45 -0.70
N GLN A 276 -11.50 -26.57 -0.35
CA GLN A 276 -11.06 -26.84 1.02
C GLN A 276 -10.09 -25.76 1.50
N VAL A 277 -10.61 -24.81 2.30
CA VAL A 277 -9.82 -23.74 2.90
C VAL A 277 -9.85 -23.87 4.41
N ALA A 278 -8.69 -23.71 5.04
CA ALA A 278 -8.55 -23.71 6.49
C ALA A 278 -7.75 -22.51 6.97
N PHE A 279 -8.09 -22.00 8.16
CA PHE A 279 -7.35 -20.95 8.85
C PHE A 279 -6.89 -21.48 10.20
N ILE A 280 -5.57 -21.48 10.46
CA ILE A 280 -5.01 -21.79 11.79
C ILE A 280 -4.46 -20.50 12.37
N HIS A 281 -5.07 -20.00 13.45
CA HIS A 281 -4.71 -18.71 14.03
C HIS A 281 -4.88 -18.71 15.55
N ASN A 282 -4.31 -17.70 16.22
CA ASN A 282 -4.56 -17.48 17.63
C ASN A 282 -6.05 -17.18 17.87
N SER A 283 -6.63 -17.71 18.96
CA SER A 283 -8.05 -17.54 19.28
C SER A 283 -8.48 -16.09 19.47
N LEU A 284 -7.55 -15.17 19.76
CA LEU A 284 -7.81 -13.73 19.79
C LEU A 284 -8.32 -13.18 18.44
N TRP A 285 -8.05 -13.87 17.33
CA TRP A 285 -8.49 -13.52 15.98
C TRP A 285 -9.76 -14.25 15.51
N ALA A 286 -10.34 -15.12 16.33
CA ALA A 286 -11.43 -16.00 15.88
C ALA A 286 -12.67 -15.27 15.39
N ARG A 287 -13.08 -14.20 16.09
CA ARG A 287 -14.23 -13.40 15.67
C ARG A 287 -13.94 -12.64 14.37
N TYR A 288 -12.74 -12.08 14.27
CA TYR A 288 -12.29 -11.36 13.09
C TYR A 288 -12.33 -12.27 11.85
N VAL A 289 -11.59 -13.38 11.85
CA VAL A 289 -11.53 -14.33 10.73
C VAL A 289 -12.92 -14.84 10.36
N ARG A 290 -13.76 -15.17 11.37
CA ARG A 290 -15.14 -15.62 11.13
C ARG A 290 -15.99 -14.56 10.45
N LYS A 291 -15.95 -13.33 10.96
CA LYS A 291 -16.74 -12.21 10.40
C LYS A 291 -16.31 -11.93 8.97
N SER A 292 -15.01 -11.89 8.69
CA SER A 292 -14.46 -11.62 7.36
C SER A 292 -14.83 -12.73 6.38
N ALA A 293 -14.66 -14.00 6.77
CA ALA A 293 -15.02 -15.14 5.92
C ALA A 293 -16.53 -15.17 5.61
N VAL A 294 -17.40 -14.96 6.61
CA VAL A 294 -18.86 -14.95 6.39
C VAL A 294 -19.26 -13.76 5.52
N SER A 295 -18.79 -12.56 5.84
CA SER A 295 -19.14 -11.34 5.11
C SER A 295 -18.69 -11.38 3.66
N ALA A 296 -17.48 -11.89 3.39
CA ALA A 296 -16.96 -11.99 2.03
C ALA A 296 -17.68 -13.04 1.20
N THR A 297 -18.34 -14.04 1.82
CA THR A 297 -19.00 -15.16 1.14
C THR A 297 -20.52 -15.08 1.12
N GLU A 298 -21.13 -13.96 1.51
CA GLU A 298 -22.60 -13.81 1.61
C GLU A 298 -23.36 -14.11 0.31
N GLY A 299 -22.73 -13.93 -0.85
CA GLY A 299 -23.32 -14.16 -2.18
C GLY A 299 -23.16 -15.58 -2.73
N ILE A 300 -22.51 -16.49 -1.99
CA ILE A 300 -22.13 -17.83 -2.49
C ILE A 300 -22.39 -18.93 -1.46
N THR A 301 -22.56 -20.18 -1.92
CA THR A 301 -22.80 -21.32 -1.04
C THR A 301 -21.48 -21.79 -0.42
N VAL A 302 -21.30 -21.54 0.88
CA VAL A 302 -20.09 -21.92 1.63
C VAL A 302 -20.48 -22.50 2.98
N SER A 303 -19.87 -23.62 3.37
CA SER A 303 -19.96 -24.14 4.74
C SER A 303 -18.85 -23.56 5.61
N HIS A 304 -19.20 -23.16 6.84
CA HIS A 304 -18.26 -22.57 7.79
C HIS A 304 -18.20 -23.42 9.05
N ASP A 305 -17.06 -24.07 9.27
CA ASP A 305 -16.82 -24.90 10.45
C ASP A 305 -15.76 -24.27 11.34
N SER A 306 -15.99 -24.26 12.65
CA SER A 306 -15.07 -23.65 13.62
C SER A 306 -14.75 -24.62 14.74
N THR A 307 -13.46 -24.92 14.88
CA THR A 307 -12.90 -25.82 15.89
C THR A 307 -11.95 -25.06 16.79
N SER A 308 -12.21 -25.07 18.10
CA SER A 308 -11.29 -24.52 19.09
C SER A 308 -10.28 -25.58 19.54
N ILE A 309 -8.99 -25.24 19.49
CA ILE A 309 -7.89 -26.09 19.94
C ILE A 309 -7.32 -25.50 21.24
N GLY A 310 -7.41 -26.26 22.34
CA GLY A 310 -6.97 -25.82 23.67
C GLY A 310 -8.09 -25.91 24.72
N ARG A 311 -7.79 -25.55 25.97
CA ARG A 311 -8.82 -25.39 27.01
C ARG A 311 -9.62 -24.11 26.72
N SER A 312 -10.92 -24.14 26.99
CA SER A 312 -11.85 -23.04 26.72
C SER A 312 -11.61 -21.87 27.69
N GLY A 313 -10.53 -21.13 27.48
CA GLY A 313 -10.31 -19.82 28.07
C GLY A 313 -10.97 -18.75 27.20
N THR A 314 -11.66 -17.78 27.80
CA THR A 314 -12.12 -16.57 27.11
C THR A 314 -10.92 -15.74 26.70
N GLY A 315 -10.36 -16.01 25.52
CA GLY A 315 -9.39 -15.12 24.89
C GLY A 315 -10.02 -13.75 24.69
N GLY A 316 -9.29 -12.68 25.05
CA GLY A 316 -9.73 -11.31 24.79
C GLY A 316 -10.09 -11.15 23.32
N ASP A 317 -11.34 -10.80 23.05
CA ASP A 317 -11.85 -10.64 21.70
C ASP A 317 -11.31 -9.32 21.12
N VAL A 318 -10.56 -9.39 20.03
CA VAL A 318 -10.07 -8.19 19.34
C VAL A 318 -11.14 -7.80 18.33
N ASP A 319 -12.03 -6.88 18.74
CA ASP A 319 -13.13 -6.39 17.91
C ASP A 319 -12.72 -5.25 16.94
N ASP A 320 -11.42 -5.02 16.74
CA ASP A 320 -10.94 -3.73 16.20
C ASP A 320 -9.88 -3.82 15.09
N HIS A 321 -9.96 -2.81 14.22
CA HIS A 321 -9.18 -2.50 13.03
C HIS A 321 -7.68 -2.68 13.24
N VAL A 322 -7.21 -3.90 12.98
CA VAL A 322 -5.79 -4.20 12.86
C VAL A 322 -5.28 -3.46 11.64
N PHE A 323 -4.34 -2.54 11.85
CA PHE A 323 -3.71 -1.86 10.73
C PHE A 323 -3.03 -2.87 9.79
N ASP A 324 -3.26 -2.69 8.50
CA ASP A 324 -2.67 -3.41 7.37
C ASP A 324 -1.21 -2.99 7.13
N ILE A 325 -0.43 -2.86 8.21
CA ILE A 325 1.00 -2.53 8.12
C ILE A 325 1.79 -3.68 7.47
N ASP A 326 1.37 -4.93 7.68
CA ASP A 326 2.06 -6.08 7.08
C ASP A 326 1.71 -6.23 5.58
N THR A 327 0.56 -5.72 5.10
CA THR A 327 0.24 -5.62 3.66
C THR A 327 1.22 -4.70 2.95
N LEU A 328 1.59 -3.56 3.55
CA LEU A 328 2.62 -2.68 3.01
C LEU A 328 3.99 -3.39 2.87
N GLU A 329 4.36 -4.26 3.83
CA GLU A 329 5.62 -5.02 3.76
C GLU A 329 5.57 -6.10 2.68
N SER A 330 4.43 -6.81 2.55
CA SER A 330 4.20 -7.84 1.53
C SER A 330 4.12 -7.26 0.10
N ASP A 331 3.48 -6.10 -0.08
CA ASP A 331 3.40 -5.40 -1.37
C ASP A 331 4.78 -4.90 -1.83
N ILE A 332 5.59 -4.42 -0.86
CA ILE A 332 6.96 -4.00 -1.12
C ILE A 332 7.82 -5.19 -1.55
N GLU A 333 7.66 -6.36 -0.92
CA GLU A 333 8.39 -7.56 -1.29
C GLU A 333 7.94 -8.15 -2.64
N GLY A 334 6.63 -8.27 -2.87
CA GLY A 334 6.07 -8.78 -4.13
C GLY A 334 6.45 -7.93 -5.34
N TYR A 335 6.50 -6.60 -5.19
CA TYR A 335 7.00 -5.71 -6.23
C TYR A 335 8.50 -5.91 -6.51
N LEU A 336 9.30 -6.19 -5.47
CA LEU A 336 10.75 -6.38 -5.62
C LEU A 336 11.10 -7.76 -6.21
N GLN A 337 10.32 -8.80 -5.91
CA GLN A 337 10.52 -10.13 -6.47
C GLN A 337 10.02 -10.25 -7.92
N SER A 338 8.93 -9.55 -8.29
CA SER A 338 8.44 -9.49 -9.68
C SER A 338 9.35 -8.65 -10.60
N ALA A 339 10.20 -7.79 -10.03
CA ALA A 339 11.25 -7.07 -10.75
C ALA A 339 12.47 -7.95 -11.06
N ASN A 340 12.26 -9.13 -11.67
CA ASN A 340 13.34 -9.92 -12.25
C ASN A 340 13.75 -9.31 -13.59
N PHE A 341 14.91 -8.66 -13.59
CA PHE A 341 15.62 -8.08 -14.74
C PHE A 341 15.81 -9.11 -15.87
N GLY A 342 14.87 -9.15 -16.82
CA GLY A 342 15.00 -9.86 -18.09
C GLY A 342 15.81 -9.02 -19.07
N GLY A 343 17.08 -9.38 -19.26
CA GLY A 343 17.95 -8.75 -20.25
C GLY A 343 17.48 -8.97 -21.69
N MET A 344 17.66 -7.95 -22.53
CA MET A 344 18.04 -8.14 -23.92
C MET A 344 18.82 -6.92 -24.43
N LEU A 345 20.06 -7.21 -24.84
CA LEU A 345 20.96 -6.33 -25.58
C LEU A 345 20.37 -5.99 -26.95
N SER A 346 20.43 -4.73 -27.37
CA SER A 346 20.68 -4.37 -28.78
C SER A 346 21.29 -2.96 -28.89
N GLU A 347 22.36 -2.93 -29.69
CA GLU A 347 23.28 -1.83 -29.96
C GLU A 347 22.75 -0.83 -31.00
N SER A 348 23.35 0.37 -30.96
CA SER A 348 23.60 1.33 -32.08
C SER A 348 22.38 2.05 -32.67
N SER A 349 22.39 3.34 -33.00
CA SER A 349 23.42 4.37 -33.14
C SER A 349 22.75 5.76 -33.25
N PRO A 350 23.53 6.85 -33.18
CA PRO A 350 23.07 8.22 -32.91
C PRO A 350 22.91 9.07 -34.18
N ASP A 351 22.10 10.12 -34.07
CA ASP A 351 22.19 11.41 -34.77
C ASP A 351 20.97 12.25 -34.34
N ASP A 352 20.92 13.57 -34.27
CA ASP A 352 21.90 14.66 -34.22
C ASP A 352 21.03 15.92 -34.12
N GLY A 353 21.37 16.85 -33.24
CA GLY A 353 21.31 18.28 -33.59
C GLY A 353 20.03 19.11 -33.33
N GLN A 354 20.23 20.08 -32.44
CA GLN A 354 19.80 21.51 -32.50
C GLN A 354 18.41 21.86 -31.94
N SER A 355 18.32 22.40 -30.72
CA SER A 355 18.75 23.72 -30.21
C SER A 355 17.90 24.89 -30.70
N GLY A 356 17.21 25.55 -29.74
CA GLY A 356 16.31 26.67 -30.03
C GLY A 356 15.76 27.37 -28.77
N LYS A 357 16.68 27.94 -27.98
CA LYS A 357 16.58 29.10 -27.06
C LYS A 357 15.22 29.50 -26.42
N ALA A 358 15.30 29.60 -25.10
CA ALA A 358 14.41 30.30 -24.17
C ALA A 358 14.46 31.83 -24.28
N ASP A 359 13.33 32.48 -23.99
CA ASP A 359 13.06 33.59 -23.04
C ASP A 359 11.64 34.13 -23.37
N SER A 360 10.78 34.68 -22.52
CA SER A 360 10.88 35.30 -21.21
C SER A 360 9.45 35.54 -20.68
N GLY A 361 9.24 35.51 -19.36
CA GLY A 361 8.31 36.37 -18.58
C GLY A 361 6.82 36.46 -18.97
N SER A 362 5.93 36.04 -18.06
CA SER A 362 4.61 36.65 -17.98
C SER A 362 4.12 36.81 -16.54
N SER A 363 3.63 38.02 -16.27
CA SER A 363 2.75 38.42 -15.17
C SER A 363 1.89 37.29 -14.60
N GLU A 364 1.89 37.14 -13.27
CA GLU A 364 0.95 36.26 -12.56
C GLU A 364 -0.48 36.81 -12.75
N GLN A 365 -1.13 36.37 -13.84
CA GLN A 365 -2.58 36.46 -13.99
C GLN A 365 -3.24 35.79 -12.79
N SER A 366 -4.38 36.28 -12.34
CA SER A 366 -5.16 35.68 -11.25
C SER A 366 -6.67 35.66 -11.56
N VAL A 367 -7.35 34.63 -11.09
CA VAL A 367 -8.79 34.40 -11.28
C VAL A 367 -9.48 34.59 -9.93
N VAL A 368 -10.41 35.53 -9.83
CA VAL A 368 -11.14 35.82 -8.58
C VAL A 368 -12.54 35.21 -8.65
N PHE A 369 -12.86 34.32 -7.72
CA PHE A 369 -14.20 33.76 -7.56
C PHE A 369 -14.98 34.56 -6.52
N GLN A 370 -16.21 34.93 -6.85
CA GLN A 370 -17.20 35.42 -5.91
C GLN A 370 -18.17 34.30 -5.58
N PHE A 371 -18.50 34.14 -4.30
CA PHE A 371 -19.32 33.05 -3.81
C PHE A 371 -20.72 33.51 -3.38
N GLY A 372 -21.64 32.56 -3.24
CA GLY A 372 -23.02 32.82 -2.81
C GLY A 372 -23.15 33.49 -1.43
N ASN A 373 -22.16 33.31 -0.54
CA ASN A 373 -22.08 33.95 0.77
C ASN A 373 -21.59 35.41 0.73
N GLY A 374 -21.20 35.94 -0.45
CA GLY A 374 -20.67 37.30 -0.62
C GLY A 374 -19.16 37.43 -0.44
N GLU A 375 -18.44 36.35 -0.17
CA GLU A 375 -16.98 36.33 -0.09
C GLU A 375 -16.34 36.29 -1.48
N SER A 376 -15.05 36.64 -1.55
CA SER A 376 -14.26 36.54 -2.79
C SER A 376 -12.87 35.97 -2.51
N ARG A 377 -12.41 35.02 -3.32
CA ARG A 377 -11.05 34.46 -3.25
C ARG A 377 -10.34 34.54 -4.59
N SER A 378 -9.04 34.84 -4.54
CA SER A 378 -8.16 34.87 -5.71
C SER A 378 -7.36 33.57 -5.82
N PHE A 379 -7.30 33.02 -7.03
CA PHE A 379 -6.56 31.81 -7.39
C PHE A 379 -5.62 32.12 -8.55
N SER A 380 -4.48 31.43 -8.62
CA SER A 380 -3.68 31.43 -9.84
C SER A 380 -4.41 30.63 -10.95
N PRO A 381 -4.28 30.99 -12.24
CA PRO A 381 -5.00 30.35 -13.35
C PRO A 381 -4.73 28.84 -13.45
N GLY A 382 -3.47 28.44 -13.22
CA GLY A 382 -3.06 27.04 -13.10
C GLY A 382 -3.28 26.42 -11.71
N GLY A 383 -3.79 27.21 -10.75
CA GLY A 383 -4.16 26.74 -9.42
C GLY A 383 -5.30 25.74 -9.51
N ILE A 384 -5.21 24.66 -8.73
CA ILE A 384 -6.22 23.59 -8.76
C ILE A 384 -7.31 23.90 -7.75
N VAL A 385 -8.56 23.87 -8.21
CA VAL A 385 -9.77 24.11 -7.42
C VAL A 385 -10.60 22.82 -7.41
N THR A 386 -11.09 22.47 -6.22
CA THR A 386 -11.95 21.30 -6.03
C THR A 386 -13.41 21.69 -6.28
N VAL A 387 -14.02 21.08 -7.29
CA VAL A 387 -15.41 21.29 -7.70
C VAL A 387 -16.23 20.06 -7.37
N TYR A 388 -17.38 20.27 -6.75
CA TYR A 388 -18.36 19.24 -6.45
C TYR A 388 -19.48 19.25 -7.50
N ASP A 389 -19.64 18.15 -8.22
CA ASP A 389 -20.78 17.93 -9.10
C ASP A 389 -21.90 17.28 -8.31
N ALA A 390 -22.91 18.08 -7.94
CA ALA A 390 -24.07 17.61 -7.19
C ALA A 390 -24.96 16.63 -7.97
N GLY A 391 -24.95 16.70 -9.31
CA GLY A 391 -25.73 15.80 -10.17
C GLY A 391 -25.09 14.42 -10.30
N LYS A 392 -23.76 14.34 -10.25
CA LYS A 392 -22.99 13.09 -10.32
C LYS A 392 -22.49 12.60 -8.95
N ALA A 393 -22.74 13.35 -7.87
CA ALA A 393 -22.21 13.11 -6.53
C ALA A 393 -20.70 12.85 -6.51
N ARG A 394 -19.95 13.57 -7.36
CA ARG A 394 -18.53 13.35 -7.62
C ARG A 394 -17.73 14.62 -7.38
N ILE A 395 -16.54 14.45 -6.81
CA ILE A 395 -15.57 15.53 -6.65
C ILE A 395 -14.59 15.47 -7.81
N SER A 396 -14.35 16.62 -8.44
CA SER A 396 -13.38 16.78 -9.52
C SER A 396 -12.42 17.92 -9.20
N ARG A 397 -11.23 17.88 -9.79
CA ARG A 397 -10.22 18.94 -9.67
C ARG A 397 -10.13 19.66 -11.01
N LYS A 398 -10.50 20.93 -11.03
CA LYS A 398 -10.36 21.78 -12.21
C LYS A 398 -9.27 22.81 -11.98
N ARG A 399 -8.63 23.26 -13.05
CA ARG A 399 -7.84 24.49 -12.98
C ARG A 399 -8.78 25.66 -12.70
N ALA A 400 -8.33 26.65 -11.95
CA ALA A 400 -9.16 27.80 -11.61
C ALA A 400 -9.72 28.51 -12.84
N GLU A 401 -8.97 28.49 -13.96
CA GLU A 401 -9.42 29.02 -15.25
C GLU A 401 -10.60 28.26 -15.89
N ASN A 402 -10.78 26.98 -15.52
CA ASN A 402 -11.78 26.04 -16.08
C ASN A 402 -13.00 25.82 -15.16
N VAL A 403 -13.10 26.57 -14.06
CA VAL A 403 -14.30 26.57 -13.21
C VAL A 403 -15.34 27.49 -13.83
N ASP A 404 -16.59 27.03 -13.90
CA ASP A 404 -17.70 27.81 -14.46
C ASP A 404 -18.55 28.48 -13.37
N GLU A 405 -19.20 29.59 -13.71
CA GLU A 405 -20.21 30.21 -12.84
C GLU A 405 -21.39 29.24 -12.64
N GLY A 406 -21.81 29.07 -11.39
CA GLY A 406 -22.85 28.11 -10.98
C GLY A 406 -22.30 26.76 -10.51
N GLU A 407 -21.00 26.51 -10.62
CA GLU A 407 -20.39 25.31 -10.04
C GLU A 407 -20.22 25.43 -8.52
N ASP A 408 -20.44 24.32 -7.81
CA ASP A 408 -20.20 24.24 -6.38
C ASP A 408 -18.71 24.00 -6.13
N VAL A 409 -18.04 25.01 -5.62
CA VAL A 409 -16.65 24.90 -5.20
C VAL A 409 -16.63 24.53 -3.73
N LEU A 410 -15.81 23.54 -3.39
CA LEU A 410 -15.56 23.20 -1.99
C LEU A 410 -14.52 24.18 -1.45
N LEU A 411 -14.99 25.21 -0.75
CA LEU A 411 -14.15 26.14 -0.03
C LEU A 411 -13.77 25.51 1.30
N LEU A 412 -12.68 24.77 1.20
CA LEU A 412 -11.90 24.35 2.34
C LEU A 412 -11.13 25.58 2.80
N ASP A 413 -11.54 26.20 3.91
CA ASP A 413 -10.62 27.08 4.62
C ASP A 413 -9.46 26.20 5.09
N SER A 414 -8.30 26.31 4.44
CA SER A 414 -6.99 25.64 4.66
C SER A 414 -6.92 24.09 4.79
N VAL A 415 -8.03 23.37 4.87
CA VAL A 415 -8.05 22.01 5.42
C VAL A 415 -7.48 20.89 4.54
N ALA A 416 -7.54 20.93 3.20
CA ALA A 416 -6.91 19.85 2.40
C ALA A 416 -5.37 19.96 2.40
N GLY A 417 -4.85 21.18 2.49
CA GLY A 417 -3.44 21.44 2.78
C GLY A 417 -3.11 20.93 4.18
N ASP A 418 -3.86 21.34 5.20
CA ASP A 418 -3.64 20.92 6.59
C ASP A 418 -3.84 19.40 6.81
N LEU A 419 -4.75 18.72 6.12
CA LEU A 419 -4.97 17.27 6.27
C LEU A 419 -3.84 16.48 5.61
N TYR A 420 -3.41 16.91 4.43
CA TYR A 420 -2.21 16.37 3.79
C TYR A 420 -0.98 16.66 4.64
N ASP A 421 -0.80 17.90 5.10
CA ASP A 421 0.33 18.36 5.88
C ASP A 421 0.38 17.73 7.26
N VAL A 422 -0.75 17.44 7.92
CA VAL A 422 -0.75 16.72 9.22
C VAL A 422 -0.52 15.21 9.03
N LEU A 423 -1.06 14.59 7.98
CA LEU A 423 -0.72 13.20 7.64
C LEU A 423 0.75 13.08 7.24
N LEU A 424 1.25 14.08 6.52
CA LEU A 424 2.64 14.23 6.11
C LEU A 424 3.53 14.46 7.34
N GLU A 425 3.15 15.33 8.26
CA GLU A 425 3.89 15.62 9.50
C GLU A 425 3.90 14.38 10.43
N SER A 426 2.82 13.63 10.50
CA SER A 426 2.75 12.33 11.20
C SER A 426 3.64 11.28 10.53
N ALA A 427 3.69 11.25 9.20
CA ALA A 427 4.59 10.37 8.45
C ALA A 427 6.07 10.77 8.61
N HIS A 428 6.38 12.07 8.57
CA HIS A 428 7.71 12.65 8.79
C HIS A 428 8.20 12.48 10.24
N LYS A 429 7.33 12.14 11.19
CA LYS A 429 7.72 11.74 12.55
C LYS A 429 8.27 10.30 12.63
N ARG A 430 8.12 9.50 11.57
CA ARG A 430 8.64 8.12 11.49
C ARG A 430 10.11 8.14 11.13
N GLU A 431 10.90 7.41 11.90
CA GLU A 431 12.36 7.35 11.75
C GLU A 431 12.82 6.83 10.39
N THR A 432 12.12 5.84 9.83
CA THR A 432 12.39 5.32 8.48
C THR A 432 12.13 6.35 7.39
N VAL A 433 11.06 7.14 7.53
CA VAL A 433 10.73 8.22 6.59
C VAL A 433 11.77 9.33 6.69
N ARG A 434 12.18 9.71 7.91
CA ARG A 434 13.27 10.67 8.13
C ARG A 434 14.59 10.21 7.53
N ALA A 435 14.97 8.94 7.72
CA ALA A 435 16.19 8.39 7.14
C ALA A 435 16.14 8.40 5.60
N HIS A 436 14.98 8.11 5.01
CA HIS A 436 14.78 8.22 3.56
C HIS A 436 14.81 9.67 3.07
N GLU A 437 14.19 10.61 3.79
CA GLU A 437 14.25 12.04 3.49
C GLU A 437 15.68 12.57 3.58
N GLU A 438 16.41 12.22 4.64
CA GLU A 438 17.82 12.57 4.81
C GLU A 438 18.67 12.00 3.66
N THR A 439 18.42 10.75 3.26
CA THR A 439 19.09 10.12 2.12
C THR A 439 18.83 10.89 0.81
N VAL A 440 17.58 11.28 0.56
CA VAL A 440 17.19 12.07 -0.62
C VAL A 440 17.75 13.48 -0.56
N GLU A 441 17.77 14.12 0.61
CA GLU A 441 18.35 15.45 0.79
C GLU A 441 19.87 15.44 0.66
N ASN A 442 20.53 14.38 1.10
CA ASN A 442 21.96 14.20 0.88
C ASN A 442 22.28 14.11 -0.63
N TRP A 443 21.45 13.39 -1.39
CA TRP A 443 21.55 13.34 -2.85
C TRP A 443 21.28 14.72 -3.50
N ARG A 444 20.23 15.44 -3.08
CA ARG A 444 19.96 16.82 -3.54
C ARG A 444 21.13 17.75 -3.22
N GLY A 445 21.74 17.57 -2.05
CA GLY A 445 22.94 18.28 -1.65
C GLY A 445 24.15 17.96 -2.53
N VAL A 446 24.26 16.74 -3.06
CA VAL A 446 25.27 16.39 -4.07
C VAL A 446 25.04 17.14 -5.37
N LEU A 447 23.79 17.15 -5.89
CA LEU A 447 23.42 17.94 -7.06
C LEU A 447 23.72 19.44 -6.86
N LYS A 448 23.23 20.03 -5.76
CA LYS A 448 23.39 21.47 -5.48
C LYS A 448 24.86 21.87 -5.34
N ARG A 449 25.61 21.20 -4.46
CA ARG A 449 27.03 21.53 -4.22
C ARG A 449 27.89 21.20 -5.42
N GLY A 450 27.57 20.13 -6.14
CA GLY A 450 28.25 19.76 -7.36
C GLY A 450 28.08 20.85 -8.42
N ARG A 451 26.83 21.26 -8.69
CA ARG A 451 26.52 22.34 -9.62
C ARG A 451 27.21 23.66 -9.24
N GLU A 452 27.16 24.05 -7.97
CA GLU A 452 27.84 25.26 -7.46
C GLU A 452 29.37 25.18 -7.55
N ARG A 453 29.96 23.99 -7.32
CA ARG A 453 31.42 23.77 -7.36
C ARG A 453 31.95 23.85 -8.78
N GLU A 454 31.23 23.27 -9.74
CA GLU A 454 31.61 23.25 -11.15
C GLU A 454 31.12 24.51 -11.90
N ASP A 455 30.50 25.47 -11.21
CA ASP A 455 29.91 26.71 -11.78
C ASP A 455 28.95 26.45 -12.95
N MET A 456 28.16 25.37 -12.84
CA MET A 456 27.21 24.94 -13.86
C MET A 456 25.84 25.61 -13.69
N ASP A 457 25.21 26.02 -14.78
CA ASP A 457 23.79 26.34 -14.81
C ASP A 457 22.94 25.06 -14.91
N TYR A 458 21.64 25.16 -14.64
CA TYR A 458 20.71 24.01 -14.72
C TYR A 458 20.65 23.39 -16.12
N SER A 459 20.87 24.21 -17.16
CA SER A 459 20.98 23.77 -18.55
C SER A 459 22.21 22.88 -18.76
N ASP A 460 23.38 23.30 -18.24
CA ASP A 460 24.62 22.51 -18.31
C ASP A 460 24.49 21.16 -17.58
N VAL A 461 23.72 21.09 -16.49
CA VAL A 461 23.45 19.82 -15.79
C VAL A 461 22.59 18.88 -16.63
N VAL A 462 21.61 19.41 -17.38
CA VAL A 462 20.82 18.60 -18.32
C VAL A 462 21.71 18.07 -19.44
N GLU A 463 22.58 18.91 -20.01
CA GLU A 463 23.53 18.48 -21.05
C GLU A 463 24.43 17.35 -20.51
N ALA A 464 24.99 17.50 -19.31
CA ALA A 464 25.83 16.47 -18.68
C ALA A 464 25.08 15.15 -18.34
N LEU A 465 23.77 15.23 -18.09
CA LEU A 465 22.90 14.06 -17.91
C LEU A 465 22.61 13.38 -19.26
N GLN A 466 22.33 14.14 -20.31
CA GLN A 466 22.05 13.66 -21.67
C GLN A 466 23.29 13.01 -22.30
N GLU A 467 24.48 13.59 -22.10
CA GLU A 467 25.77 12.98 -22.48
C GLU A 467 25.97 11.57 -21.87
N ARG A 468 25.29 11.30 -20.75
CA ARG A 468 25.29 10.01 -20.06
C ARG A 468 24.01 9.19 -20.30
N GLY A 469 23.23 9.55 -21.32
CA GLY A 469 22.06 8.81 -21.80
C GLY A 469 20.76 9.07 -21.05
N SER A 470 20.58 10.25 -20.44
CA SER A 470 19.30 10.70 -19.86
C SER A 470 18.34 11.19 -20.94
N ASP A 471 17.05 10.88 -20.79
CA ASP A 471 15.96 11.38 -21.66
C ASP A 471 15.40 12.73 -21.18
N ILE A 472 16.02 13.38 -20.19
CA ILE A 472 15.52 14.63 -19.64
C ILE A 472 15.91 15.78 -20.54
N GLU A 473 14.91 16.53 -20.98
CA GLU A 473 15.11 17.66 -21.90
C GLU A 473 14.98 19.03 -21.21
N SER A 474 14.37 19.08 -20.01
CA SER A 474 14.01 20.34 -19.36
C SER A 474 14.88 20.65 -18.15
N TRP A 475 15.59 21.78 -18.20
CA TRP A 475 16.34 22.34 -17.06
C TRP A 475 15.45 22.64 -15.85
N HIS A 476 14.14 22.86 -16.07
CA HIS A 476 13.17 23.05 -15.00
C HIS A 476 13.04 21.79 -14.13
N SER A 477 13.23 20.60 -14.70
CA SER A 477 13.18 19.32 -13.96
C SER A 477 14.34 19.22 -12.96
N VAL A 478 15.56 19.53 -13.41
CA VAL A 478 16.75 19.55 -12.55
C VAL A 478 16.63 20.60 -11.46
N ARG A 479 16.18 21.81 -11.80
CA ARG A 479 15.90 22.87 -10.83
C ARG A 479 14.81 22.47 -9.83
N ALA A 480 13.79 21.74 -10.27
CA ALA A 480 12.72 21.27 -9.40
C ALA A 480 13.20 20.17 -8.44
N TRP A 481 14.16 19.32 -8.84
CA TRP A 481 14.81 18.37 -7.92
C TRP A 481 15.68 19.08 -6.89
N GLU A 482 16.54 20.00 -7.33
CA GLU A 482 17.44 20.74 -6.43
C GLU A 482 16.65 21.56 -5.39
N LYS A 483 15.54 22.19 -5.82
CA LYS A 483 14.66 22.96 -4.93
C LYS A 483 13.67 22.11 -4.15
N GLY A 484 13.73 20.78 -4.27
CA GLY A 484 12.87 19.85 -3.56
C GLY A 484 11.39 19.88 -3.94
N ARG A 485 11.03 20.52 -5.06
CA ARG A 485 9.66 20.50 -5.61
C ARG A 485 9.24 19.10 -6.06
N TYR A 486 10.21 18.28 -6.45
CA TYR A 486 10.03 16.86 -6.73
C TYR A 486 11.03 16.04 -5.91
N MET A 487 10.63 14.84 -5.49
CA MET A 487 11.49 13.92 -4.71
C MET A 487 12.80 13.54 -5.42
N GLY A 488 12.86 13.67 -6.75
CA GLY A 488 14.04 13.39 -7.57
C GLY A 488 13.63 12.91 -8.96
N PRO A 489 14.56 12.38 -9.78
CA PRO A 489 14.27 11.83 -11.10
C PRO A 489 13.31 10.64 -11.05
N LEU A 490 12.51 10.44 -12.09
CA LEU A 490 11.63 9.26 -12.23
C LEU A 490 12.33 8.08 -12.91
N ASP A 491 13.51 8.30 -13.45
CA ASP A 491 14.42 7.26 -13.93
C ASP A 491 15.51 7.00 -12.87
N GLU A 492 15.78 5.72 -12.61
CA GLU A 492 16.86 5.28 -11.74
C GLU A 492 18.22 5.66 -12.31
N GLY A 493 18.35 5.58 -13.64
CA GLY A 493 19.55 5.97 -14.37
C GLY A 493 19.95 7.41 -14.06
N ASP A 494 19.00 8.34 -14.03
CA ASP A 494 19.26 9.74 -13.72
C ASP A 494 19.73 9.97 -12.28
N CYS A 495 19.22 9.19 -11.33
CA CYS A 495 19.71 9.23 -9.95
C CYS A 495 21.19 8.86 -9.89
N ARG A 496 21.57 7.81 -10.63
CA ARG A 496 22.96 7.33 -10.78
C ARG A 496 23.84 8.34 -11.53
N ARG A 497 23.36 8.91 -12.64
CA ARG A 497 24.09 9.88 -13.46
C ARG A 497 24.48 11.13 -12.66
N ILE A 498 23.61 11.61 -11.75
CA ILE A 498 23.94 12.75 -10.86
C ILE A 498 25.15 12.45 -9.97
N PHE A 499 25.25 11.24 -9.40
CA PHE A 499 26.46 10.85 -8.67
C PHE A 499 27.67 10.77 -9.60
N HIS A 500 27.49 10.24 -10.80
CA HIS A 500 28.59 10.13 -11.76
C HIS A 500 29.13 11.49 -12.25
N ILE A 501 28.28 12.52 -12.30
CA ILE A 501 28.66 13.89 -12.66
C ILE A 501 29.40 14.58 -11.52
N PHE A 502 28.83 14.55 -10.30
CA PHE A 502 29.28 15.42 -9.21
C PHE A 502 30.12 14.72 -8.14
N ARG A 503 30.14 13.39 -8.16
CA ARG A 503 30.95 12.49 -7.32
C ARG A 503 31.68 11.45 -8.17
N PRO A 504 32.50 11.86 -9.15
CA PRO A 504 33.23 10.91 -10.00
C PRO A 504 34.17 9.99 -9.19
N GLU A 505 34.56 10.39 -7.97
CA GLU A 505 35.31 9.55 -7.04
C GLU A 505 34.56 8.29 -6.55
N LEU A 506 33.23 8.24 -6.71
CA LEU A 506 32.42 7.06 -6.45
C LEU A 506 32.39 6.20 -7.71
N GLU A 507 33.16 5.11 -7.72
CA GLU A 507 33.21 4.16 -8.83
C GLU A 507 32.88 2.73 -8.37
N GLY A 508 32.52 1.87 -9.33
CA GLY A 508 32.27 0.45 -9.11
C GLY A 508 31.18 0.17 -8.07
N ALA A 509 31.41 -0.80 -7.19
CA ALA A 509 30.41 -1.27 -6.23
C ALA A 509 29.88 -0.19 -5.27
N LEU A 510 30.68 0.85 -4.96
CA LEU A 510 30.27 1.93 -4.08
C LEU A 510 29.24 2.84 -4.76
N LEU A 511 29.45 3.22 -6.02
CA LEU A 511 28.47 3.97 -6.80
C LEU A 511 27.14 3.21 -6.89
N GLU A 512 27.23 1.89 -7.13
CA GLU A 512 26.05 1.04 -7.21
C GLU A 512 25.26 1.03 -5.90
N GLN A 513 25.95 0.86 -4.76
CA GLN A 513 25.32 0.87 -3.45
C GLN A 513 24.66 2.21 -3.10
N PHE A 514 25.34 3.34 -3.36
CA PHE A 514 24.84 4.66 -3.01
C PHE A 514 23.62 5.07 -3.84
N HIS A 515 23.64 4.86 -5.17
CA HIS A 515 22.50 5.26 -5.99
C HIS A 515 21.27 4.36 -5.74
N GLU A 516 21.46 3.05 -5.52
CA GLU A 516 20.37 2.13 -5.23
C GLU A 516 19.67 2.51 -3.90
N GLN A 517 20.44 2.87 -2.87
CA GLN A 517 19.91 3.33 -1.58
C GLN A 517 19.06 4.60 -1.75
N VAL A 518 19.56 5.58 -2.52
CA VAL A 518 18.84 6.83 -2.80
C VAL A 518 17.58 6.56 -3.62
N TRP A 519 17.67 5.71 -4.64
CA TRP A 519 16.54 5.37 -5.50
C TRP A 519 15.41 4.70 -4.72
N LYS A 520 15.76 3.73 -3.86
CA LYS A 520 14.80 3.07 -2.95
C LYS A 520 14.13 4.08 -2.02
N ALA A 521 14.89 5.00 -1.45
CA ALA A 521 14.36 6.07 -0.60
C ALA A 521 13.38 6.98 -1.36
N MET A 522 13.74 7.44 -2.57
CA MET A 522 12.87 8.26 -3.41
C MET A 522 11.57 7.55 -3.78
N LYS A 523 11.65 6.26 -4.13
CA LYS A 523 10.47 5.46 -4.49
C LYS A 523 9.55 5.26 -3.28
N HIS A 524 10.11 4.95 -2.12
CA HIS A 524 9.37 4.81 -0.88
C HIS A 524 8.59 6.09 -0.54
N LEU A 525 9.27 7.25 -0.55
CA LEU A 525 8.64 8.53 -0.27
C LEU A 525 7.53 8.88 -1.29
N ARG A 526 7.73 8.60 -2.57
CA ARG A 526 6.67 8.81 -3.60
C ARG A 526 5.43 7.98 -3.34
N LEU A 527 5.61 6.69 -3.04
CA LEU A 527 4.48 5.78 -2.76
C LEU A 527 3.72 6.21 -1.50
N LEU A 528 4.47 6.62 -0.47
CA LEU A 528 3.93 7.14 0.77
C LEU A 528 3.07 8.40 0.52
N HIS A 529 3.59 9.39 -0.21
CA HIS A 529 2.85 10.61 -0.57
C HIS A 529 1.61 10.30 -1.42
N ARG A 530 1.69 9.35 -2.35
CA ARG A 530 0.54 8.92 -3.18
C ARG A 530 -0.55 8.25 -2.34
N ARG A 531 -0.16 7.41 -1.38
CA ARG A 531 -1.10 6.75 -0.46
C ARG A 531 -1.80 7.77 0.44
N MET A 532 -1.06 8.75 0.97
CA MET A 532 -1.65 9.86 1.73
C MET A 532 -2.63 10.67 0.88
N GLY A 533 -2.26 11.02 -0.35
CA GLY A 533 -3.13 11.74 -1.28
C GLY A 533 -4.46 11.00 -1.57
N ARG A 534 -4.40 9.67 -1.77
CA ARG A 534 -5.59 8.83 -1.95
C ARG A 534 -6.48 8.80 -0.70
N ASN A 535 -5.87 8.68 0.48
CA ASN A 535 -6.60 8.65 1.74
C ASN A 535 -7.31 9.99 2.01
N VAL A 536 -6.65 11.12 1.73
CA VAL A 536 -7.24 12.45 1.80
C VAL A 536 -8.42 12.59 0.82
N ARG A 537 -8.25 12.15 -0.42
CA ARG A 537 -9.32 12.19 -1.45
C ARG A 537 -10.56 11.40 -1.01
N ARG A 538 -10.38 10.15 -0.58
CA ARG A 538 -11.47 9.28 -0.10
C ARG A 538 -12.15 9.86 1.15
N ALA A 539 -11.39 10.48 2.05
CA ALA A 539 -11.93 11.12 3.24
C ALA A 539 -12.87 12.28 2.91
N VAL A 540 -12.49 13.11 1.94
CA VAL A 540 -13.32 14.22 1.49
C VAL A 540 -14.55 13.71 0.71
N GLU A 541 -14.39 12.73 -0.19
CA GLU A 541 -15.49 12.16 -0.97
C GLU A 541 -16.58 11.50 -0.10
N ALA A 542 -16.18 10.78 0.95
CA ALA A 542 -17.10 10.14 1.89
C ALA A 542 -17.95 11.13 2.70
N GLU A 543 -17.48 12.36 2.93
CA GLU A 543 -18.25 13.38 3.64
C GLU A 543 -19.43 13.90 2.80
N PHE A 544 -19.26 13.95 1.47
CA PHE A 544 -20.22 14.57 0.56
C PHE A 544 -21.20 13.59 -0.09
N ASN A 545 -20.92 12.29 -0.03
CA ASN A 545 -21.80 11.26 -0.57
C ASN A 545 -22.13 10.16 0.47
N PRO A 546 -23.31 10.20 1.09
CA PRO A 546 -23.72 9.24 2.12
C PRO A 546 -23.97 7.80 1.59
N ALA A 547 -23.97 7.58 0.28
CA ALA A 547 -24.06 6.24 -0.32
C ALA A 547 -22.69 5.53 -0.40
N THR A 548 -21.59 6.27 -0.39
CA THR A 548 -20.23 5.74 -0.21
C THR A 548 -19.98 5.54 1.29
N SER A 549 -20.41 4.39 1.82
CA SER A 549 -20.16 4.04 3.22
C SER A 549 -18.66 3.97 3.49
N SER A 550 -18.19 4.82 4.39
CA SER A 550 -16.79 4.88 4.76
C SER A 550 -16.41 3.79 5.76
N GLU A 551 -16.09 2.60 5.27
CA GLU A 551 -15.24 1.69 6.03
C GLU A 551 -13.78 2.08 5.78
N PHE A 552 -13.36 3.17 6.45
CA PHE A 552 -11.95 3.51 6.54
C PHE A 552 -11.22 2.40 7.33
N GLY A 553 -10.19 1.81 6.73
CA GLY A 553 -9.26 0.95 7.45
C GLY A 553 -8.47 1.77 8.49
N GLY A 554 -8.63 1.44 9.77
CA GLY A 554 -7.84 1.99 10.88
C GLY A 554 -8.50 3.14 11.67
N ASP A 555 -8.53 2.99 12.99
CA ASP A 555 -9.28 3.88 13.91
C ASP A 555 -8.61 5.27 14.16
N VAL A 556 -7.42 5.50 13.60
CA VAL A 556 -6.74 6.81 13.64
C VAL A 556 -7.36 7.81 12.66
N ASN A 557 -8.06 7.35 11.63
CA ASN A 557 -8.61 8.23 10.61
C ASN A 557 -10.02 8.75 10.93
N LYS A 558 -10.89 7.99 11.61
CA LYS A 558 -12.29 8.41 11.80
C LYS A 558 -12.46 9.64 12.70
N ARG A 559 -11.72 9.79 13.81
CA ARG A 559 -11.84 10.98 14.69
C ARG A 559 -11.17 12.22 14.11
N MET A 560 -10.03 12.06 13.44
CA MET A 560 -9.30 13.16 12.81
C MET A 560 -10.06 13.66 11.58
N ILE A 561 -10.54 12.77 10.71
CA ILE A 561 -11.40 13.11 9.58
C ILE A 561 -12.71 13.74 10.08
N LYS A 562 -13.39 13.17 11.08
CA LYS A 562 -14.67 13.70 11.60
C LYS A 562 -14.57 15.07 12.31
N ASN A 563 -13.43 15.40 12.92
CA ASN A 563 -13.20 16.73 13.48
C ASN A 563 -12.87 17.79 12.41
N ILE A 564 -12.34 17.35 11.27
CA ILE A 564 -11.87 18.21 10.19
C ILE A 564 -12.98 18.41 9.14
N SER A 565 -13.83 17.40 8.96
CA SER A 565 -14.94 17.40 8.02
C SER A 565 -16.08 18.34 8.43
N GLN A 566 -16.17 18.67 9.73
CA GLN A 566 -17.03 19.73 10.27
C GLN A 566 -16.67 21.15 9.76
N ASN A 567 -15.53 21.34 9.07
CA ASN A 567 -15.05 22.64 8.59
C ASN A 567 -15.03 22.76 7.04
N ILE A 568 -15.67 21.86 6.29
CA ILE A 568 -15.74 21.98 4.83
C ILE A 568 -16.95 22.83 4.43
N GLU A 569 -16.70 24.01 3.85
CA GLU A 569 -17.77 24.90 3.38
C GLU A 569 -18.03 24.69 1.88
N ARG A 570 -19.26 24.30 1.53
CA ARG A 570 -19.70 24.23 0.13
C ARG A 570 -20.20 25.61 -0.29
N GLN A 571 -19.56 26.20 -1.30
CA GLN A 571 -19.91 27.52 -1.80
C GLN A 571 -20.09 27.49 -3.31
N THR A 572 -21.25 27.92 -3.78
CA THR A 572 -21.53 28.07 -5.22
C THR A 572 -20.83 29.31 -5.73
N VAL A 573 -20.05 29.16 -6.80
CA VAL A 573 -19.45 30.29 -7.50
C VAL A 573 -20.55 31.08 -8.20
N THR A 574 -20.77 32.31 -7.78
CA THR A 574 -21.81 33.18 -8.35
C THR A 574 -21.28 34.09 -9.45
N ARG A 575 -19.97 34.37 -9.44
CA ARG A 575 -19.32 35.20 -10.46
C ARG A 575 -17.81 34.95 -10.52
N ILE A 576 -17.23 34.96 -11.71
CA ILE A 576 -15.77 34.84 -11.91
C ILE A 576 -15.24 36.11 -12.57
N VAL A 577 -14.24 36.74 -11.95
CA VAL A 577 -13.56 37.93 -12.50
C VAL A 577 -12.12 37.56 -12.84
N ARG A 578 -11.78 37.62 -14.13
CA ARG A 578 -10.41 37.42 -14.60
C ARG A 578 -9.70 38.78 -14.62
N THR A 579 -8.47 38.84 -14.10
CA THR A 579 -7.73 40.12 -13.97
C THR A 579 -7.29 40.75 -15.30
N ASP A 580 -7.70 40.17 -16.44
CA ASP A 580 -7.47 40.74 -17.77
C ASP A 580 -8.61 41.68 -18.26
N ASP A 581 -9.68 41.88 -17.48
CA ASP A 581 -10.88 42.65 -17.87
C ASP A 581 -10.97 44.08 -17.26
N THR A 582 -9.83 44.79 -17.15
CA THR A 582 -9.80 46.26 -16.92
C THR A 582 -8.98 47.01 -17.92
#